data_AF-A0AAE1ADS2-F1
#
_entry.id   AF-A0AAE1ADS2-F1
#
_cell.length_a   1.000
_cell.length_b   1.000
_cell.length_c   1.000
_cell.angle_alpha   90.00
_cell.angle_beta   90.00
_cell.angle_gamma   90.00
#
_symmetry.space_group_name_H-M   'P 1'
#
loop_
_entity.id
_entity.type
_entity.pdbx_description
1 polymer ?
#
loop_
_entity_poly.entity_id
_entity_poly.type
_entity_poly.pdbx_seq_one_letter_code
_entity_poly.pdbx_strand_id
1 'polypeptide(L)'
;MSYLGALGKLLHGSGFEEIVTEARLCAHGSMDRVMGGKNYNRAMRVHVAVLEALERLLFAKFEQDRYSKLSKDLMTFMTMKELTNEMSSSIAKKILQSGVYAELFSQYEAFKENVR
;
A
#
# COMPACT_ATOMS: atom_id res chain seq x y z
N MET A 1 9.56 -4.02 -26.21
CA MET A 1 8.60 -4.22 -25.10
C MET A 1 8.62 -2.98 -24.24
N SER A 2 7.46 -2.40 -23.90
CA SER A 2 7.40 -1.30 -22.93
C SER A 2 7.58 -1.84 -21.50
N TYR A 3 8.07 -1.01 -20.57
CA TYR A 3 8.22 -1.37 -19.15
C TYR A 3 6.93 -1.94 -18.55
N LEU A 4 5.79 -1.30 -18.83
CA LEU A 4 4.47 -1.77 -18.38
C LEU A 4 4.09 -3.13 -19.00
N GLY A 5 4.49 -3.41 -20.24
CA GLY A 5 4.26 -4.71 -20.85
C GLY A 5 5.11 -5.83 -20.23
N ALA A 6 6.30 -5.50 -19.72
CA ALA A 6 7.10 -6.45 -18.95
C ALA A 6 6.46 -6.75 -17.58
N LEU A 7 5.93 -5.71 -16.91
CA LEU A 7 5.15 -5.88 -15.67
C LEU A 7 3.91 -6.75 -15.89
N GLY A 8 3.15 -6.50 -16.95
CA GLY A 8 1.99 -7.32 -17.28
C GLY A 8 2.34 -8.80 -17.49
N LYS A 9 3.49 -9.10 -18.12
CA LYS A 9 3.98 -10.49 -18.23
C LYS A 9 4.31 -11.12 -16.88
N LEU A 10 4.91 -10.35 -15.96
CA LEU A 10 5.24 -10.82 -14.62
C LEU A 10 3.98 -11.13 -13.79
N LEU A 11 2.94 -10.33 -13.99
CA LEU A 11 1.66 -10.44 -13.27
C LEU A 11 0.67 -11.41 -13.96
N HIS A 12 1.04 -11.98 -15.10
CA HIS A 12 0.16 -12.89 -15.81
C HIS A 12 -0.08 -14.15 -14.96
N GLY A 13 -1.35 -14.50 -14.77
CA GLY A 13 -1.76 -15.61 -13.92
C GLY A 13 -1.66 -15.35 -12.41
N SER A 14 -1.34 -14.13 -11.97
CA SER A 14 -1.25 -13.79 -10.54
C SER A 14 -2.59 -13.41 -9.89
N GLY A 15 -3.70 -13.46 -10.64
CA GLY A 15 -4.99 -12.90 -10.21
C GLY A 15 -5.12 -11.38 -10.42
N PHE A 16 -4.12 -10.73 -11.00
CA PHE A 16 -4.11 -9.27 -11.18
C PHE A 16 -5.27 -8.79 -12.08
N GLU A 17 -5.55 -9.52 -13.15
CA GLU A 17 -6.59 -9.14 -14.12
C GLU A 17 -7.99 -9.21 -13.51
N GLU A 18 -8.23 -10.21 -12.68
CA GLU A 18 -9.44 -10.44 -11.91
C GLU A 18 -9.63 -9.33 -10.88
N ILE A 19 -8.60 -9.02 -10.08
CA ILE A 19 -8.64 -7.93 -9.09
C ILE A 19 -9.01 -6.61 -9.77
N VAL A 20 -8.34 -6.27 -10.87
CA VAL A 20 -8.57 -5.01 -11.60
C VAL A 20 -9.98 -4.95 -12.20
N THR A 21 -10.45 -6.06 -12.76
CA THR A 21 -11.78 -6.15 -13.39
C THR A 21 -12.87 -6.05 -12.33
N GLU A 22 -12.76 -6.78 -11.22
CA GLU A 22 -13.78 -6.77 -10.16
C GLU A 22 -13.78 -5.50 -9.32
N ALA A 23 -12.61 -4.86 -9.15
CA ALA A 23 -12.53 -3.53 -8.57
C ALA A 23 -13.06 -2.43 -9.52
N ARG A 24 -13.50 -2.78 -10.74
CA ARG A 24 -13.99 -1.86 -11.78
C ARG A 24 -12.98 -0.78 -12.17
N LEU A 25 -11.69 -1.03 -11.97
CA LEU A 25 -10.59 -0.13 -12.35
C LEU A 25 -10.38 -0.13 -13.87
N CYS A 26 -10.62 -1.28 -14.51
CA CYS A 26 -10.59 -1.42 -15.95
C CYS A 26 -11.62 -2.45 -16.41
N ALA A 27 -12.28 -2.18 -17.53
CA ALA A 27 -13.19 -3.15 -18.14
C ALA A 27 -12.40 -4.32 -18.74
N HIS A 28 -12.98 -5.53 -18.70
CA HIS A 28 -12.36 -6.76 -19.19
C HIS A 28 -11.79 -6.62 -20.62
N GLY A 29 -12.55 -6.04 -21.56
CA GLY A 29 -12.10 -5.82 -22.94
C GLY A 29 -10.96 -4.79 -23.13
N SER A 30 -10.47 -4.19 -22.04
CA SER A 30 -9.30 -3.30 -22.04
C SER A 30 -8.09 -3.90 -21.31
N MET A 31 -8.22 -5.08 -20.71
CA MET A 31 -7.15 -5.72 -19.93
C MET A 31 -5.96 -6.13 -20.79
N ASP A 32 -6.17 -6.73 -21.96
CA ASP A 32 -5.08 -7.07 -22.89
C ASP A 32 -4.20 -5.87 -23.24
N ARG A 33 -4.81 -4.68 -23.34
CA ARG A 33 -4.08 -3.44 -23.61
C ARG A 33 -3.29 -2.98 -22.40
N VAL A 34 -3.86 -3.10 -21.19
CA VAL A 34 -3.17 -2.79 -19.94
C VAL A 34 -1.99 -3.74 -19.71
N MET A 35 -2.23 -5.05 -19.78
CA MET A 35 -1.22 -6.09 -19.61
C MET A 35 -0.15 -6.05 -20.70
N GLY A 36 -0.53 -5.70 -21.93
CA GLY A 36 0.42 -5.47 -23.01
C GLY A 36 1.20 -4.16 -22.91
N GLY A 37 0.97 -3.33 -21.88
CA GLY A 37 1.59 -2.03 -21.71
C GLY A 37 1.26 -1.02 -22.82
N LYS A 38 0.11 -1.22 -23.49
CA LYS A 38 -0.47 -0.28 -24.47
C LYS A 38 -1.32 0.74 -23.72
N ASN A 39 -1.48 1.94 -24.27
CA ASN A 39 -2.20 3.05 -23.61
C ASN A 39 -1.61 3.40 -22.23
N TYR A 40 -0.37 3.90 -22.23
CA TYR A 40 0.44 4.20 -21.05
C TYR A 40 -0.34 4.81 -19.88
N ASN A 41 -1.11 5.89 -20.10
CA ASN A 41 -1.86 6.55 -19.04
C ASN A 41 -2.86 5.63 -18.32
N ARG A 42 -3.52 4.74 -19.06
CA ARG A 42 -4.47 3.79 -18.47
C ARG A 42 -3.72 2.69 -17.74
N ALA A 43 -2.73 2.09 -18.39
CA ALA A 43 -1.94 1.02 -17.80
C ALA A 43 -1.25 1.48 -16.51
N MET A 44 -0.62 2.64 -16.52
CA MET A 44 0.04 3.23 -15.35
C MET A 44 -0.96 3.46 -14.20
N ARG A 45 -2.14 4.07 -14.47
CA ARG A 45 -3.15 4.28 -13.44
C ARG A 45 -3.60 2.98 -12.77
N VAL A 46 -3.81 1.92 -13.56
CA VAL A 46 -4.23 0.61 -13.03
C VAL A 46 -3.13 0.01 -12.15
N HIS A 47 -1.89 -0.04 -12.64
CA HIS A 47 -0.79 -0.61 -11.85
C HIS A 47 -0.51 0.17 -10.58
N VAL A 48 -0.55 1.51 -10.63
CA VAL A 48 -0.36 2.36 -9.43
C VAL A 48 -1.49 2.17 -8.42
N ALA A 49 -2.75 2.12 -8.87
CA ALA A 49 -3.89 1.90 -7.97
C ALA A 49 -3.81 0.54 -7.26
N VAL A 50 -3.45 -0.52 -7.99
CA VAL A 50 -3.28 -1.85 -7.37
C VAL A 50 -2.08 -1.88 -6.43
N LEU A 51 -0.94 -1.31 -6.82
CA LEU A 51 0.24 -1.23 -5.95
C LEU A 51 -0.10 -0.53 -4.62
N GLU A 52 -0.81 0.59 -4.70
CA GLU A 52 -1.17 1.37 -3.52
C GLU A 52 -2.17 0.64 -2.62
N ALA A 53 -3.13 -0.09 -3.20
CA ALA A 53 -4.01 -0.98 -2.45
C ALA A 53 -3.24 -2.12 -1.75
N LEU A 54 -2.28 -2.74 -2.44
CA LEU A 54 -1.43 -3.79 -1.88
C LEU A 54 -0.52 -3.27 -0.75
N GLU A 55 0.09 -2.08 -0.92
CA GLU A 55 0.89 -1.45 0.13
C GLU A 55 0.03 -1.09 1.35
N ARG A 56 -1.22 -0.64 1.18
CA ARG A 56 -2.15 -0.44 2.31
C ARG A 56 -2.47 -1.74 3.03
N LEU A 57 -2.73 -2.83 2.30
CA LEU A 57 -2.99 -4.14 2.90
C LEU A 57 -1.77 -4.67 3.66
N LEU A 58 -0.57 -4.48 3.09
CA LEU A 58 0.68 -4.88 3.72
C LEU A 58 0.94 -4.07 5.00
N PHE A 59 0.70 -2.77 4.97
CA PHE A 59 0.81 -1.91 6.14
C PHE A 59 -0.21 -2.28 7.24
N ALA A 60 -1.46 -2.54 6.87
CA ALA A 60 -2.48 -3.01 7.82
C ALA A 60 -2.08 -4.33 8.49
N LYS A 61 -1.43 -5.23 7.75
CA LYS A 61 -0.90 -6.48 8.32
C LYS A 61 0.28 -6.23 9.26
N PHE A 62 1.20 -5.35 8.89
CA PHE A 62 2.29 -4.91 9.77
C PHE A 62 1.75 -4.35 11.10
N GLU A 63 0.74 -3.49 11.04
CA GLU A 63 0.07 -2.94 12.21
C GLU A 63 -0.51 -4.04 13.09
N GLN A 64 -1.29 -4.97 12.51
CA GLN A 64 -1.86 -6.11 13.24
C GLN A 64 -0.79 -6.97 13.94
N ASP A 65 0.30 -7.30 13.23
CA ASP A 65 1.37 -8.14 13.78
C ASP A 65 2.11 -7.41 14.90
N ARG A 66 2.27 -6.09 14.78
CA ARG A 66 2.83 -5.25 15.84
C ARG A 66 1.90 -5.16 17.05
N TYR A 67 0.59 -4.98 16.84
CA TYR A 67 -0.42 -4.92 17.91
C TYR A 67 -0.57 -6.25 18.64
N SER A 68 -0.43 -7.39 17.95
CA SER A 68 -0.48 -8.71 18.57
C SER A 68 0.65 -8.95 19.60
N LYS A 69 1.73 -8.17 19.51
CA LYS A 69 2.90 -8.23 20.40
C LYS A 69 2.87 -7.20 21.53
N LEU A 70 1.87 -6.31 21.59
CA LEU A 70 1.85 -5.13 22.44
C LEU A 70 0.59 -5.13 23.35
N SER A 71 0.73 -4.84 24.64
CA SER A 71 -0.36 -5.00 25.62
C SER A 71 -1.56 -4.06 25.37
N LYS A 72 -2.74 -4.45 25.89
CA LYS A 72 -4.03 -3.73 25.79
C LYS A 72 -3.96 -2.25 26.22
N ASP A 73 -3.01 -1.87 27.08
CA ASP A 73 -2.85 -0.49 27.56
C ASP A 73 -2.26 0.44 26.48
N LEU A 74 -1.41 -0.07 25.57
CA LEU A 74 -0.86 0.74 24.48
C LEU A 74 -1.89 1.02 23.38
N MET A 75 -2.82 0.09 23.16
CA MET A 75 -3.96 0.26 22.24
C MET A 75 -4.90 1.36 22.71
N THR A 76 -5.10 1.51 24.02
CA THR A 76 -5.92 2.57 24.64
C THR A 76 -5.28 3.95 24.44
N PHE A 77 -3.94 4.04 24.40
CA PHE A 77 -3.20 5.28 24.14
C PHE A 77 -3.21 5.68 22.65
N MET A 78 -3.17 4.69 21.73
CA MET A 78 -3.22 4.95 20.29
C MET A 78 -4.62 5.34 19.81
N THR A 79 -5.68 4.73 20.37
CA THR A 79 -7.08 5.13 20.10
C THR A 79 -7.44 6.53 20.62
N MET A 80 -6.77 7.02 21.67
CA MET A 80 -6.90 8.43 22.10
C MET A 80 -6.16 9.42 21.19
N LYS A 81 -5.10 9.00 20.49
CA LYS A 81 -4.30 9.85 19.58
C LYS A 81 -4.91 9.98 18.18
N GLU A 82 -5.68 8.99 17.74
CA GLU A 82 -6.48 9.03 16.50
C GLU A 82 -7.67 10.00 16.55
N LEU A 83 -8.10 10.47 17.73
CA LEU A 83 -9.36 11.22 17.91
C LEU A 83 -9.26 12.75 17.96
N THR A 84 -8.09 13.37 18.10
CA THR A 84 -7.99 14.84 17.96
C THR A 84 -7.74 15.21 16.50
N ASN A 85 -8.82 15.12 15.75
CA ASN A 85 -9.08 15.30 14.32
C ASN A 85 -8.61 16.62 13.65
N GLU A 86 -7.63 17.32 14.19
CA GLU A 86 -6.93 18.40 13.47
C GLU A 86 -5.43 18.29 13.77
N MET A 87 -4.71 17.53 12.94
CA MET A 87 -3.26 17.52 13.03
C MET A 87 -2.74 18.89 12.59
N SER A 88 -2.52 19.81 13.54
CA SER A 88 -1.84 21.06 13.24
C SER A 88 -0.46 20.74 12.63
N SER A 89 -0.04 21.51 11.62
CA SER A 89 1.24 21.27 10.92
C SER A 89 2.45 21.29 11.86
N SER A 90 2.32 21.96 13.02
CA SER A 90 3.29 22.00 14.11
C SER A 90 3.49 20.64 14.80
N ILE A 91 2.41 19.92 15.07
CA ILE A 91 2.48 18.58 15.70
C ILE A 91 3.05 17.56 14.71
N ALA A 92 2.59 17.59 13.45
CA ALA A 92 3.14 16.73 12.40
C ALA A 92 4.67 16.89 12.28
N LYS A 93 5.15 18.13 12.24
CA LYS A 93 6.60 18.44 12.21
C LYS A 93 7.34 17.92 13.44
N LYS A 94 6.79 18.08 14.64
CA LYS A 94 7.41 17.57 15.88
C LYS A 94 7.53 16.05 15.88
N ILE A 95 6.50 15.34 15.42
CA ILE A 95 6.56 13.87 15.36
C ILE A 95 7.57 13.43 14.28
N LEU A 96 7.59 14.08 13.11
CA LEU A 96 8.61 13.85 12.07
C LEU A 96 10.05 14.07 12.57
N GLN A 97 10.26 15.05 13.45
CA GLN A 97 11.56 15.34 14.06
C GLN A 97 11.90 14.44 15.25
N SER A 98 10.93 13.76 15.85
CA SER A 98 11.12 12.95 17.06
C SER A 98 11.82 11.60 16.84
N GLY A 99 12.14 11.24 15.59
CA GLY A 99 12.75 9.95 15.25
C GLY A 99 11.80 8.74 15.28
N VAL A 100 10.63 8.88 15.91
CA VAL A 100 9.61 7.82 16.01
C VAL A 100 9.17 7.30 14.64
N TYR A 101 9.02 8.19 13.65
CA TYR A 101 8.70 7.75 12.28
C TYR A 101 9.86 7.03 11.61
N ALA A 102 11.11 7.41 11.86
CA ALA A 102 12.26 6.73 11.28
C ALA A 102 12.37 5.30 11.81
N GLU A 103 12.10 5.11 13.10
CA GLU A 103 12.04 3.78 13.72
C GLU A 103 10.87 2.95 13.17
N LEU A 104 9.66 3.52 13.13
CA LEU A 104 8.47 2.85 12.58
C LEU A 104 8.67 2.47 11.11
N PHE A 105 9.26 3.37 10.32
CA PHE A 105 9.57 3.14 8.92
C PHE A 105 10.62 2.03 8.77
N SER A 106 11.68 2.04 9.57
CA SER A 106 12.69 0.96 9.56
C SER A 106 12.08 -0.39 9.95
N GLN A 107 11.16 -0.42 10.92
CA GLN A 107 10.41 -1.63 11.29
C GLN A 107 9.51 -2.12 10.15
N TYR A 108 8.83 -1.20 9.46
CA TYR A 108 8.00 -1.54 8.29
C TYR A 108 8.83 -2.05 7.12
N GLU A 109 9.95 -1.40 6.78
CA GLU A 109 10.85 -1.89 5.73
C GLU A 109 11.39 -3.29 6.05
N ALA A 110 11.83 -3.52 7.29
CA ALA A 110 12.26 -4.86 7.72
C ALA A 110 11.11 -5.89 7.65
N PHE A 111 9.87 -5.47 7.96
CA PHE A 111 8.71 -6.34 7.82
C PHE A 111 8.44 -6.71 6.35
N LYS A 112 8.53 -5.75 5.42
CA LYS A 112 8.31 -6.01 3.98
C LYS A 112 9.29 -7.04 3.42
N GLU A 113 10.56 -6.99 3.81
CA GLU A 113 11.59 -7.94 3.38
C GLU A 113 11.32 -9.38 3.89
N ASN A 114 10.52 -9.56 4.94
CA ASN A 114 10.14 -10.89 5.42
C ASN A 114 8.88 -11.46 4.74
N VAL A 115 8.10 -10.61 4.06
CA VAL A 115 6.86 -10.99 3.36
C VAL A 115 7.09 -11.18 1.85
N ARG A 116 8.09 -10.50 1.29
CA ARG A 116 8.51 -10.62 -0.11
C ARG A 116 9.42 -11.83 -0.31
#